data_AF-A0A1V5KAW2-F1
#
_entry.id   AF-A0A1V5KAW2-F1
#
_cell.length_a   1.000
_cell.length_b   1.000
_cell.length_c   1.000
_cell.angle_alpha   90.00
_cell.angle_beta   90.00
_cell.angle_gamma   90.00
#
_symmetry.space_group_name_H-M   'P 1'
#
loop_
_entity.id
_entity.type
_entity.pdbx_description
1 polymer ?
#
loop_
_entity_poly.entity_id
_entity_poly.type
_entity_poly.pdbx_seq_one_letter_code
_entity_poly.pdbx_strand_id
1 'polypeptide(L)'
;MPKTIVYDLCRHINKKNNREVIPGNIIKKAPTAELKYNQKDQDTLPPYPLLDSIIKDYVENDMTFCELKNKYDNDILRKVLRMIDLAEYKRRQAAPGVKITPKSFGRDRRMPITNKYRE
;
A
#
# COMPACT_ATOMS: atom_id res chain seq x y z
N MET A 1 4.37 -0.78 -6.52
CA MET A 1 3.08 -1.01 -7.19
C MET A 1 1.96 -1.02 -6.14
N PRO A 2 1.03 -0.06 -6.16
CA PRO A 2 -0.21 -0.14 -5.39
C PRO A 2 -1.03 -1.37 -5.77
N LYS A 3 -1.84 -1.89 -4.83
CA LYS A 3 -2.60 -3.14 -5.03
C LYS A 3 -3.70 -2.97 -6.07
N THR A 4 -4.32 -1.79 -6.12
CA THR A 4 -5.31 -1.40 -7.15
C THR A 4 -4.75 -1.55 -8.57
N ILE A 5 -3.54 -1.04 -8.83
CA ILE A 5 -2.89 -1.13 -10.15
C ILE A 5 -2.61 -2.60 -10.54
N VAL A 6 -2.31 -3.47 -9.58
CA VAL A 6 -2.10 -4.91 -9.87
C VAL A 6 -3.37 -5.53 -10.45
N TYR A 7 -4.55 -5.23 -9.86
CA TYR A 7 -5.82 -5.74 -10.38
C TYR A 7 -6.12 -5.22 -11.78
N ASP A 8 -5.83 -3.95 -12.06
CA ASP A 8 -6.01 -3.36 -13.38
C ASP A 8 -5.07 -3.98 -14.42
N LEU A 9 -3.82 -4.26 -14.03
CA LEU A 9 -2.86 -4.94 -14.89
C LEU A 9 -3.30 -6.37 -15.22
N CYS A 10 -3.81 -7.12 -14.23
CA CYS A 10 -4.34 -8.46 -14.47
C CYS A 10 -5.48 -8.44 -15.49
N ARG A 11 -6.42 -7.49 -15.35
CA ARG A 11 -7.52 -7.30 -16.30
C ARG A 11 -7.01 -6.93 -17.69
N HIS A 12 -6.02 -6.05 -17.77
CA HIS A 12 -5.39 -5.65 -19.04
C HIS A 12 -4.71 -6.82 -19.74
N ILE A 13 -3.97 -7.67 -19.02
CA ILE A 13 -3.29 -8.85 -19.59
C ILE A 13 -4.28 -9.85 -20.17
N ASN A 14 -5.37 -10.16 -19.44
CA ASN A 14 -6.40 -11.06 -19.95
C ASN A 14 -7.07 -10.50 -21.21
N LYS A 15 -7.39 -9.21 -21.21
CA LYS A 15 -7.96 -8.53 -22.39
C LYS A 15 -7.00 -8.57 -23.58
N LYS A 16 -5.71 -8.29 -23.37
CA LYS A 16 -4.69 -8.27 -24.44
C LYS A 16 -4.49 -9.65 -25.09
N ASN A 17 -4.61 -10.73 -24.33
CA ASN A 17 -4.41 -12.08 -24.83
C ASN A 17 -5.70 -12.75 -25.35
N ASN A 18 -6.86 -12.06 -25.29
CA ASN A 18 -8.18 -12.60 -25.62
C ASN A 18 -8.49 -13.96 -24.95
N ARG A 19 -7.89 -14.22 -23.78
CA ARG A 19 -8.09 -15.44 -22.98
C ARG A 19 -7.82 -15.17 -21.52
N GLU A 20 -8.40 -15.97 -20.63
CA GLU A 20 -8.07 -15.94 -19.20
C GLU A 20 -6.69 -16.56 -18.96
N VAL A 21 -5.64 -15.75 -19.10
CA VAL A 21 -4.28 -16.13 -18.68
C VAL A 21 -4.21 -16.16 -17.16
N ILE A 22 -4.84 -15.19 -16.51
CA ILE A 22 -4.99 -15.09 -15.06
C ILE A 22 -6.44 -15.47 -14.71
N PRO A 23 -6.66 -16.58 -13.98
CA PRO A 23 -8.01 -17.03 -13.64
C PRO A 23 -8.82 -15.96 -12.92
N GLY A 24 -10.06 -15.75 -13.35
CA GLY A 24 -10.96 -14.76 -12.74
C GLY A 24 -11.21 -14.99 -11.24
N ASN A 25 -11.13 -16.24 -10.78
CA ASN A 25 -11.31 -16.60 -9.37
C ASN A 25 -10.25 -15.96 -8.46
N ILE A 26 -9.00 -15.81 -8.93
CA ILE A 26 -7.91 -15.18 -8.16
C ILE A 26 -8.14 -13.66 -8.05
N ILE A 27 -8.74 -13.06 -9.08
CA ILE A 27 -9.05 -11.62 -9.12
C ILE A 27 -10.25 -11.31 -8.22
N LYS A 28 -11.26 -12.18 -8.20
CA LYS A 28 -12.49 -12.02 -7.41
C LYS A 28 -12.33 -12.36 -5.93
N LYS A 29 -11.39 -13.25 -5.58
CA LYS A 29 -11.13 -13.61 -4.19
C LYS A 29 -10.72 -12.35 -3.41
N ALA A 30 -11.36 -12.13 -2.26
CA ALA A 30 -11.01 -11.03 -1.39
C ALA A 30 -9.52 -11.13 -0.99
N PRO A 31 -8.79 -10.01 -0.95
CA PRO A 31 -7.41 -10.00 -0.47
C PRO A 31 -7.38 -10.46 0.99
N THR A 32 -6.68 -11.57 1.24
CA THR A 32 -6.46 -12.11 2.59
C THR A 32 -5.00 -12.51 2.73
N ALA A 33 -4.28 -11.93 3.69
CA ALA A 33 -3.00 -12.44 4.13
C ALA A 33 -3.25 -13.75 4.90
N GLU A 34 -3.13 -14.87 4.19
CA GLU A 34 -3.23 -16.23 4.74
C GLU A 34 -2.01 -16.58 5.63
N LEU A 35 -1.58 -15.65 6.49
CA LEU A 35 -0.54 -15.86 7.50
C LEU A 35 -1.10 -16.59 8.74
N LYS A 36 -2.43 -16.68 8.89
CA LYS A 36 -3.12 -17.41 9.95
C LYS A 36 -4.52 -17.86 9.50
N TYR A 37 -5.00 -19.01 9.98
CA TYR A 37 -6.34 -19.53 9.68
C TYR A 37 -7.42 -18.48 10.05
N ASN A 38 -8.26 -18.09 9.08
CA ASN A 38 -9.31 -17.06 9.19
C ASN A 38 -8.87 -15.59 9.38
N GLN A 39 -7.59 -15.22 9.22
CA GLN A 39 -7.18 -13.82 9.28
C GLN A 39 -7.58 -13.07 8.00
N LYS A 40 -8.50 -12.09 8.11
CA LYS A 40 -8.83 -11.17 7.00
C LYS A 40 -8.01 -9.89 7.18
N ASP A 41 -7.38 -9.41 6.11
CA ASP A 41 -6.65 -8.12 6.11
C ASP A 41 -7.55 -6.93 6.51
N GLN A 42 -8.86 -7.09 6.30
CA GLN A 42 -9.90 -6.11 6.63
C GLN A 42 -10.09 -5.88 8.13
N ASP A 43 -9.63 -6.78 9.00
CA ASP A 43 -9.79 -6.61 10.45
C ASP A 43 -8.82 -5.57 11.03
N THR A 44 -7.75 -5.24 10.30
CA THR A 44 -6.70 -4.33 10.77
C THR A 44 -6.41 -3.16 9.85
N LEU A 45 -6.68 -3.27 8.55
CA LEU A 45 -6.41 -2.23 7.56
C LEU A 45 -7.70 -1.54 7.09
N PRO A 46 -7.65 -0.22 6.80
CA PRO A 46 -8.73 0.44 6.09
C PRO A 46 -8.88 -0.13 4.67
N PRO A 47 -10.03 0.11 3.99
CA PRO A 47 -10.24 -0.31 2.61
C PRO A 47 -9.07 0.10 1.69
N TYR A 48 -8.60 -0.81 0.82
CA TYR A 48 -7.46 -0.57 -0.07
C TYR A 48 -7.53 0.74 -0.88
N PRO A 49 -8.69 1.16 -1.43
CA PRO A 49 -8.76 2.44 -2.14
C PRO A 49 -8.40 3.65 -1.26
N LEU A 50 -8.82 3.63 0.00
CA LEU A 50 -8.50 4.66 0.98
C LEU A 50 -7.02 4.58 1.38
N LEU A 51 -6.51 3.37 1.63
CA LEU A 51 -5.11 3.14 1.98
C LEU A 51 -4.16 3.60 0.87
N ASP A 52 -4.45 3.22 -0.38
CA ASP A 52 -3.64 3.59 -1.55
C ASP A 52 -3.63 5.12 -1.74
N SER A 53 -4.76 5.79 -1.48
CA SER A 53 -4.87 7.26 -1.58
C SER A 53 -4.03 7.97 -0.51
N ILE A 54 -4.09 7.50 0.75
CA ILE A 54 -3.27 8.03 1.85
C ILE A 54 -1.79 7.81 1.56
N ILE A 55 -1.39 6.61 1.11
CA ILE A 55 0.00 6.29 0.78
C ILE A 55 0.50 7.21 -0.33
N LYS A 56 -0.30 7.41 -1.38
CA LYS A 56 0.05 8.30 -2.48
C LYS A 56 0.30 9.73 -1.99
N ASP A 57 -0.63 10.29 -1.24
CA ASP A 57 -0.50 11.65 -0.73
C ASP A 57 0.68 11.81 0.22
N TYR A 58 0.92 10.82 1.09
CA TYR A 58 2.00 10.88 2.07
C TYR A 58 3.40 10.63 1.49
N VAL A 59 3.51 9.73 0.50
CA VAL A 59 4.82 9.22 0.01
C VAL A 59 5.20 9.78 -1.36
N GLU A 60 4.22 10.02 -2.24
CA GLU A 60 4.48 10.62 -3.54
C GLU A 60 4.44 12.16 -3.45
N ASN A 61 3.44 12.71 -2.74
CA ASN A 61 3.21 14.15 -2.65
C ASN A 61 3.87 14.82 -1.42
N ASP A 62 4.56 14.07 -0.54
CA ASP A 62 5.18 14.55 0.71
C ASP A 62 4.26 15.37 1.63
N MET A 63 2.95 15.09 1.60
CA MET A 63 1.99 15.82 2.42
C MET A 63 2.11 15.41 3.89
N THR A 64 2.04 16.39 4.80
CA THR A 64 2.13 16.20 6.26
C THR A 64 0.79 15.80 6.86
N PHE A 65 0.80 15.29 8.10
CA PHE A 65 -0.46 14.99 8.82
C PHE A 65 -1.38 16.21 8.88
N CYS A 66 -0.83 17.41 9.10
CA CYS A 66 -1.59 18.66 9.16
C CYS A 66 -2.33 19.01 7.87
N GLU A 67 -1.81 18.61 6.72
CA GLU A 67 -2.44 18.85 5.42
C GLU A 67 -3.49 17.78 5.09
N LEU A 68 -3.27 16.56 5.59
CA LEU A 68 -4.12 15.40 5.32
C LEU A 68 -5.29 15.24 6.31
N LYS A 69 -5.20 15.82 7.52
CA LYS A 69 -6.22 15.72 8.58
C LYS A 69 -7.61 16.21 8.19
N ASN A 70 -7.69 17.11 7.22
CA ASN A 70 -8.97 17.65 6.73
C ASN A 70 -9.57 16.80 5.58
N LYS A 71 -8.76 15.91 4.97
CA LYS A 71 -9.13 15.12 3.80
C LYS A 71 -9.54 13.69 4.17
N TYR A 72 -9.04 13.18 5.30
CA TYR A 72 -9.28 11.83 5.77
C TYR A 72 -9.70 11.83 7.23
N ASP A 73 -10.31 10.73 7.67
CA ASP A 73 -10.57 10.50 9.09
C ASP A 73 -9.24 10.47 9.88
N ASN A 74 -9.18 11.23 10.97
CA ASN A 74 -7.96 11.42 11.74
C ASN A 74 -7.45 10.14 12.39
N ASP A 75 -8.34 9.28 12.87
CA ASP A 75 -7.96 8.03 13.53
C ASP A 75 -7.41 7.03 12.51
N ILE A 76 -8.05 6.95 11.34
CA ILE A 76 -7.57 6.14 10.23
C ILE A 76 -6.22 6.66 9.72
N LEU A 77 -6.09 7.96 9.50
CA LEU A 77 -4.86 8.58 9.00
C LEU A 77 -3.70 8.32 9.97
N ARG A 78 -3.87 8.58 11.27
CA ARG A 78 -2.83 8.38 12.28
C ARG A 78 -2.42 6.91 12.38
N LYS A 79 -3.38 5.98 12.28
CA LYS A 79 -3.11 4.54 12.25
C LYS A 79 -2.29 4.15 11.02
N VAL A 80 -2.67 4.62 9.83
CA VAL A 80 -1.97 4.32 8.57
C VAL A 80 -0.54 4.87 8.58
N LEU A 81 -0.35 6.14 8.93
CA LEU A 81 0.99 6.75 8.99
C LEU A 81 1.91 6.00 9.96
N ARG A 82 1.39 5.65 11.15
CA ARG A 82 2.13 4.85 12.13
C ARG A 82 2.52 3.48 11.58
N MET A 83 1.62 2.81 10.86
CA MET A 83 1.91 1.52 10.23
C MET A 83 2.99 1.65 9.14
N ILE A 84 2.95 2.74 8.36
CA ILE A 84 3.97 3.03 7.36
C ILE A 84 5.32 3.18 8.04
N ASP A 85 5.44 4.03 9.07
CA ASP A 85 6.73 4.30 9.72
C ASP A 85 7.30 3.06 10.42
N LEU A 86 6.47 2.28 11.12
CA LEU A 86 6.90 1.04 11.76
C LEU A 86 7.37 -0.02 10.75
N ALA A 87 6.93 0.03 9.50
CA ALA A 87 7.34 -0.91 8.46
C ALA A 87 8.71 -0.57 7.82
N GLU A 88 9.39 0.51 8.24
CA GLU A 88 10.66 0.94 7.65
C GLU A 88 11.75 -0.15 7.73
N TYR A 89 11.82 -0.88 8.85
CA TYR A 89 12.80 -1.98 8.99
C TYR A 89 12.57 -3.09 7.96
N LYS A 90 11.30 -3.42 7.67
CA LYS A 90 10.94 -4.44 6.67
C LYS A 90 11.34 -3.99 5.27
N ARG A 91 11.20 -2.68 4.97
CA ARG A 91 11.57 -2.10 3.68
C ARG A 91 13.07 -2.13 3.42
N ARG A 92 13.89 -1.85 4.43
CA ARG A 92 15.36 -1.92 4.27
C ARG A 92 15.89 -3.32 4.00
N GLN A 93 15.16 -4.35 4.47
CA GLN A 93 15.50 -5.75 4.23
C GLN A 93 14.88 -6.31 2.94
N ALA A 94 14.02 -5.56 2.25
CA ALA A 94 13.38 -6.02 1.03
C ALA A 94 14.39 -6.11 -0.12
N ALA A 95 14.22 -7.15 -0.96
CA ALA A 95 15.01 -7.31 -2.17
C ALA A 95 14.84 -6.11 -3.13
N PRO A 96 15.86 -5.76 -3.93
CA PRO A 96 15.75 -4.71 -4.92
C PRO A 96 14.63 -5.04 -5.93
N GLY A 97 13.82 -4.03 -6.28
CA GLY A 97 12.71 -4.16 -7.22
C GLY A 97 12.64 -2.99 -8.20
N VAL A 98 11.89 -3.16 -9.28
CA VAL A 98 11.74 -2.14 -10.32
C VAL A 98 10.95 -0.94 -9.80
N LYS A 99 11.51 0.27 -9.97
CA LYS A 99 10.82 1.52 -9.67
C LYS A 99 9.82 1.85 -10.78
N ILE A 100 8.57 2.07 -10.38
CA ILE A 100 7.44 2.36 -11.27
C ILE A 100 6.69 3.65 -10.91
N THR A 101 6.94 4.21 -9.73
CA THR A 101 6.36 5.49 -9.25
C THR A 101 7.44 6.58 -9.20
N PRO A 102 7.09 7.87 -9.27
CA PRO A 102 8.04 8.98 -9.21
C PRO A 102 8.88 8.99 -7.92
N LYS A 103 8.24 8.71 -6.78
CA LYS A 103 8.89 8.44 -5.50
C LYS A 103 8.59 7.04 -5.03
N SER A 104 9.62 6.37 -4.53
CA SER A 104 9.54 5.02 -4.01
C SER A 104 10.02 4.95 -2.57
N PHE A 105 9.48 3.98 -1.84
CA PHE A 105 9.86 3.62 -0.47
C PHE A 105 11.31 3.13 -0.29
N GLY A 106 12.09 3.03 -1.37
CA GLY A 106 13.47 2.57 -1.35
C GLY A 106 14.45 3.73 -1.18
N ARG A 107 15.24 4.02 -2.24
CA ARG A 107 16.29 5.06 -2.18
C ARG A 107 15.74 6.48 -1.99
N ASP A 108 14.51 6.74 -2.43
CA ASP A 108 13.96 8.10 -2.54
C ASP A 108 13.42 8.62 -1.20
N ARG A 109 12.87 7.76 -0.33
CA ARG A 109 12.41 8.11 1.02
C ARG A 109 13.21 7.34 2.05
N ARG A 110 14.14 8.00 2.74
CA ARG A 110 14.97 7.39 3.80
C ARG A 110 14.54 7.87 5.16
N MET A 111 13.83 7.01 5.90
CA MET A 111 13.52 7.27 7.31
C MET A 111 14.47 6.50 8.23
N PRO A 112 14.73 6.99 9.45
CA PRO A 112 15.43 6.20 10.46
C PRO A 112 14.56 4.99 10.87
N ILE A 113 15.18 3.82 11.05
CA ILE A 113 14.49 2.62 11.55
C ILE A 113 13.98 2.87 12.98
N THR A 114 14.87 3.39 13.83
CA THR A 114 14.51 3.80 15.18
C THR A 114 14.04 5.25 15.13
N ASN A 115 12.73 5.44 15.04
CA ASN A 115 12.11 6.76 15.03
C ASN A 115 11.16 6.92 16.25
N LYS A 116 11.37 7.95 17.06
CA LYS A 116 10.46 8.35 18.16
C LYS A 116 9.65 9.61 17.85
N TYR A 117 9.80 10.18 16.65
CA TYR A 117 9.00 11.29 16.20
C TYR A 117 7.52 10.89 16.18
N ARG A 118 6.69 11.70 16.82
CA ARG A 118 5.24 11.54 16.88
C ARG A 118 4.64 12.89 16.48
N GLU A 119 4.02 12.94 15.31
CA GLU A 119 3.12 14.06 14.94
C GLU A 119 1.81 14.00 15.74
#